data_AF-A0A2S9BN67-F1
#
_entry.id   AF-A0A2S9BN67-F1
#
_cell.length_a   1.000
_cell.length_b   1.000
_cell.length_c   1.000
_cell.angle_alpha   90.00
_cell.angle_beta   90.00
_cell.angle_gamma   90.00
#
_symmetry.space_group_name_H-M   'P 1'
#
loop_
_entity.id
_entity.type
_entity.pdbx_description
1 polymer ?
#
loop_
_entity_poly.entity_id
_entity_poly.type
_entity_poly.pdbx_seq_one_letter_code
_entity_poly.pdbx_strand_id
1 'polypeptide(L)'
;MTREEVILMFSQLPVRFRPLLALIDASAGSGPETFMRLILRALGVAFETQVLIEGVGRVDFLVEGWLIIECDSKEFHEGWAKQVDDRRRDMAAAMQGYVTIRPLAVDILRNDPTVRQAVAEVIRVMGPRFRPTTRS
;
A
#
# COMPACT_ATOMS: atom_id res chain seq x y z
N MET A 1 -19.66 1.25 0.21
CA MET A 1 -20.04 1.48 -1.19
C MET A 1 -19.74 0.20 -1.96
N THR A 2 -20.72 -0.41 -2.61
CA THR A 2 -20.59 -1.72 -3.28
C THR A 2 -20.05 -1.56 -4.71
N ARG A 3 -19.49 -2.63 -5.30
CA ARG A 3 -18.97 -2.61 -6.68
C ARG A 3 -20.03 -2.18 -7.70
N GLU A 4 -21.29 -2.52 -7.45
CA GLU A 4 -22.42 -2.11 -8.29
C GLU A 4 -22.68 -0.60 -8.22
N GLU A 5 -22.59 0.00 -7.03
CA GLU A 5 -22.72 1.45 -6.85
C GLU A 5 -21.60 2.22 -7.57
N VAL A 6 -20.37 1.69 -7.56
CA VAL A 6 -19.24 2.27 -8.30
C VAL A 6 -19.48 2.21 -9.81
N ILE A 7 -19.91 1.05 -10.33
CA ILE A 7 -20.20 0.88 -11.75
C ILE A 7 -21.30 1.85 -12.19
N LEU A 8 -22.34 2.01 -11.37
CA LEU A 8 -23.42 2.97 -11.64
C LEU A 8 -22.89 4.40 -11.69
N MET A 9 -22.02 4.81 -10.76
CA MET A 9 -21.42 6.14 -10.76
C MET A 9 -20.55 6.38 -12.00
N PHE A 10 -19.75 5.40 -12.41
CA PHE A 10 -18.90 5.52 -13.61
C PHE A 10 -19.68 5.43 -14.92
N SER A 11 -20.89 4.87 -14.92
CA SER A 11 -21.78 4.91 -16.08
C SER A 11 -22.19 6.35 -16.47
N GLN A 12 -22.12 7.27 -15.51
CA GLN A 12 -22.43 8.70 -15.69
C GLN A 12 -21.19 9.53 -16.09
N LEU A 13 -19.99 8.94 -16.11
CA LEU A 13 -18.76 9.62 -16.50
C LEU A 13 -18.44 9.43 -17.99
N PRO A 14 -17.76 10.41 -18.62
CA PRO A 14 -17.28 10.28 -19.99
C PRO A 14 -16.46 8.99 -20.21
N VAL A 15 -16.61 8.37 -21.40
CA VAL A 15 -16.01 7.07 -21.77
C VAL A 15 -14.51 6.99 -21.48
N ARG A 16 -13.77 8.10 -21.59
CA ARG A 16 -12.33 8.19 -21.28
C ARG A 16 -11.96 7.81 -19.85
N PHE A 17 -12.92 7.83 -18.92
CA PHE A 17 -12.71 7.46 -17.51
C PHE A 17 -13.06 6.00 -17.20
N ARG A 18 -13.61 5.25 -18.17
CA ARG A 18 -13.90 3.81 -18.01
C ARG A 18 -12.67 2.96 -17.68
N PRO A 19 -11.44 3.25 -18.15
CA PRO A 19 -10.25 2.51 -17.71
C PRO A 19 -10.02 2.60 -16.19
N LEU A 20 -10.54 3.63 -15.52
CA LEU A 20 -10.43 3.77 -14.06
C LEU A 20 -11.29 2.76 -13.30
N LEU A 21 -12.31 2.15 -13.91
CA LEU A 21 -13.10 1.07 -13.31
C LEU A 21 -12.24 -0.17 -13.01
N ALA A 22 -11.23 -0.45 -13.84
CA ALA A 22 -10.29 -1.55 -13.61
C ALA A 22 -9.32 -1.25 -12.46
N LEU A 23 -9.22 0.01 -12.03
CA LEU A 23 -8.44 0.42 -10.88
C LEU A 23 -9.23 0.26 -9.58
N ILE A 24 -10.56 0.41 -9.64
CA ILE A 24 -11.47 0.29 -8.48
C ILE A 24 -11.84 -1.18 -8.23
N ASP A 25 -10.82 -2.03 -8.24
CA ASP A 25 -10.98 -3.47 -8.02
C ASP A 25 -11.46 -3.73 -6.58
N ALA A 26 -12.50 -4.56 -6.44
CA ALA A 26 -13.08 -4.94 -5.15
C ALA A 26 -12.15 -5.84 -4.32
N SER A 27 -11.00 -6.24 -4.88
CA SER A 27 -9.92 -6.91 -4.16
C SER A 27 -8.95 -5.95 -3.46
N ALA A 28 -9.04 -4.64 -3.71
CA ALA A 28 -8.34 -3.61 -2.95
C ALA A 28 -9.24 -3.27 -1.75
N GLY A 29 -8.77 -3.51 -0.52
CA GLY A 29 -9.58 -3.38 0.69
C GLY A 29 -10.10 -1.96 0.92
N SER A 30 -9.51 -0.95 0.25
CA SER A 30 -9.87 0.46 0.38
C SER A 30 -9.38 1.30 -0.83
N GLY A 31 -10.00 2.47 -1.07
CA GLY A 31 -9.56 3.41 -2.11
C GLY A 31 -8.06 3.80 -2.07
N PRO A 32 -7.43 3.98 -0.89
CA PRO A 32 -5.99 4.21 -0.76
C PRO A 32 -5.12 3.13 -1.42
N GLU A 33 -5.43 1.85 -1.23
CA GLU A 33 -4.64 0.75 -1.82
C GLU A 33 -4.63 0.83 -3.36
N THR A 34 -5.78 1.18 -3.95
CA THR A 34 -5.89 1.39 -5.40
C THR A 34 -4.93 2.48 -5.89
N PHE A 35 -4.88 3.62 -5.20
CA PHE A 35 -3.99 4.73 -5.56
C PHE A 35 -2.51 4.38 -5.29
N MET A 36 -2.21 3.68 -4.20
CA MET A 36 -0.86 3.20 -3.92
C MET A 36 -0.36 2.26 -5.02
N ARG A 37 -1.23 1.35 -5.51
CA ARG A 37 -0.91 0.46 -6.65
C ARG A 37 -0.53 1.26 -7.90
N LEU A 38 -1.20 2.38 -8.17
CA LEU A 38 -0.86 3.27 -9.29
C LEU A 38 0.50 3.95 -9.08
N ILE A 39 0.77 4.43 -7.86
CA ILE A 39 2.05 5.03 -7.50
C ILE A 39 3.18 4.04 -7.74
N LEU A 40 3.06 2.81 -7.21
CA LEU A 40 4.08 1.77 -7.35
C LEU A 40 4.30 1.36 -8.81
N ARG A 41 3.22 1.23 -9.60
CA ARG A 41 3.33 1.00 -11.05
C ARG A 41 4.04 2.14 -11.77
N ALA A 42 3.75 3.39 -11.43
CA ALA A 42 4.41 4.55 -12.03
C ALA A 42 5.88 4.69 -11.63
N LEU A 43 6.27 4.11 -10.49
CA LEU A 43 7.67 4.01 -10.05
C LEU A 43 8.42 2.83 -10.70
N GLY A 44 7.73 1.92 -11.37
CA GLY A 44 8.35 0.78 -12.07
C GLY A 44 8.97 -0.26 -11.14
N VAL A 45 8.47 -0.39 -9.91
CA VAL A 45 8.96 -1.36 -8.92
C VAL A 45 8.07 -2.59 -8.86
N ALA A 46 8.66 -3.75 -8.56
CA ALA A 46 7.93 -4.98 -8.32
C ALA A 46 7.24 -4.94 -6.95
N PHE A 47 6.00 -5.39 -6.88
CA PHE A 47 5.26 -5.49 -5.62
C PHE A 47 4.23 -6.60 -5.65
N GLU A 48 3.91 -7.10 -4.47
CA GLU A 48 2.82 -8.03 -4.18
C GLU A 48 1.79 -7.33 -3.27
N THR A 49 0.53 -7.76 -3.31
CA THR A 49 -0.55 -7.16 -2.52
C THR A 49 -1.20 -8.16 -1.58
N GLN A 50 -1.65 -7.71 -0.40
CA GLN A 50 -2.35 -8.54 0.59
C GLN A 50 -1.55 -9.79 1.00
N VAL A 51 -0.24 -9.61 1.20
CA VAL A 51 0.71 -10.70 1.48
C VAL A 51 0.60 -11.14 2.93
N LEU A 52 0.47 -12.44 3.18
CA LEU A 52 0.54 -13.01 4.53
C LEU A 52 2.00 -13.33 4.86
N ILE A 53 2.57 -12.62 5.84
CA ILE A 53 3.92 -12.84 6.34
C ILE A 53 3.82 -13.55 7.70
N GLU A 54 4.48 -14.69 7.84
CA GLU A 54 4.48 -15.47 9.07
C GLU A 54 5.00 -14.64 10.26
N GLY A 55 4.25 -14.64 11.37
CA GLY A 55 4.59 -13.85 12.57
C GLY A 55 4.33 -12.34 12.48
N VAL A 56 4.09 -11.79 11.29
CA VAL A 56 3.73 -10.37 11.09
C VAL A 56 2.22 -10.21 10.83
N GLY A 57 1.63 -11.15 10.10
CA GLY A 57 0.25 -11.07 9.64
C GLY A 57 0.14 -10.60 8.19
N ARG A 58 -1.07 -10.23 7.78
CA ARG A 58 -1.34 -9.75 6.41
C ARG A 58 -0.95 -8.28 6.29
N VAL A 59 -0.26 -7.94 5.21
CA VAL A 59 0.17 -6.57 4.87
C VAL A 59 -0.37 -6.15 3.51
N ASP A 60 -0.66 -4.86 3.32
CA ASP A 60 -1.26 -4.38 2.09
C ASP A 60 -0.34 -4.53 0.87
N PHE A 61 0.94 -4.17 1.01
CA PHE A 61 1.94 -4.30 -0.05
C PHE A 61 3.28 -4.81 0.47
N LEU A 62 3.92 -5.69 -0.30
CA LEU A 62 5.33 -6.01 -0.18
C LEU A 62 6.05 -5.59 -1.47
N VAL A 63 6.94 -4.61 -1.37
CA VAL A 63 7.64 -3.99 -2.50
C VAL A 63 9.09 -4.47 -2.54
N GLU A 64 9.52 -4.96 -3.70
CA GLU A 64 10.87 -5.47 -3.98
C GLU A 64 11.36 -6.53 -2.97
N GLY A 65 10.43 -7.20 -2.27
CA GLY A 65 10.70 -8.23 -1.28
C GLY A 65 11.19 -7.74 0.09
N TRP A 66 11.23 -6.42 0.37
CA TRP A 66 11.75 -5.91 1.65
C TRP A 66 10.98 -4.74 2.27
N LEU A 67 10.25 -3.97 1.46
CA LEU A 67 9.51 -2.80 1.93
C LEU A 67 8.03 -3.16 2.07
N ILE A 68 7.53 -3.14 3.30
CA ILE A 68 6.11 -3.23 3.61
C ILE A 68 5.50 -1.82 3.55
N ILE A 69 4.39 -1.68 2.83
CA ILE A 69 3.58 -0.46 2.83
C ILE A 69 2.18 -0.84 3.31
N GLU A 70 1.75 -0.26 4.42
CA GLU A 70 0.38 -0.36 4.93
C GLU A 70 -0.34 0.96 4.64
N CYS A 71 -1.48 0.91 3.96
CA CYS A 71 -2.27 2.09 3.66
C CYS A 71 -3.14 2.44 4.87
N ASP A 72 -2.54 3.13 5.85
CA ASP A 72 -3.17 3.41 7.14
C ASP A 72 -4.41 4.31 6.98
N SER A 73 -5.58 3.67 6.96
CA SER A 73 -6.85 4.32 7.24
C SER A 73 -6.88 4.59 8.74
N LYS A 74 -6.34 5.73 9.17
CA LYS A 74 -6.58 6.22 10.55
C LYS A 74 -8.07 6.47 10.73
N GLU A 75 -8.83 5.42 11.03
CA GLU A 75 -10.03 5.54 11.81
C GLU A 75 -9.56 5.70 13.25
N PHE A 76 -9.69 6.92 13.78
CA PHE A 76 -9.34 7.33 15.14
C PHE A 76 -10.15 6.59 16.24
N HIS A 77 -10.60 5.36 16.00
CA HIS A 77 -11.58 4.63 16.79
C HIS A 77 -11.14 3.24 17.26
N GLU A 78 -9.96 2.74 16.86
CA GLU A 78 -9.64 1.31 17.06
C GLU A 78 -9.02 0.96 18.42
N GLY A 79 -8.90 1.94 19.32
CA GLY A 79 -8.55 1.73 20.73
C GLY A 79 -7.12 1.24 20.97
N TRP A 80 -6.75 1.16 22.25
CA TRP A 80 -5.41 0.79 22.69
C TRP A 80 -5.00 -0.63 22.26
N ALA A 81 -5.95 -1.57 22.21
CA ALA A 81 -5.66 -2.97 21.87
C ALA A 81 -5.08 -3.13 20.46
N LYS A 82 -5.65 -2.42 19.47
CA LYS A 82 -5.14 -2.46 18.09
C LYS A 82 -3.76 -1.79 17.99
N GLN A 83 -3.52 -0.70 18.72
CA GLN A 83 -2.20 -0.07 18.76
C GLN A 83 -1.12 -1.01 19.32
N VAL A 84 -1.45 -1.80 20.33
CA VAL A 84 -0.52 -2.80 20.88
C VAL A 84 -0.22 -3.88 19.83
N ASP A 85 -1.24 -4.36 19.12
CA ASP A 85 -1.06 -5.35 18.07
C ASP A 85 -0.21 -4.83 16.90
N ASP A 86 -0.52 -3.63 16.38
CA ASP A 86 0.25 -2.99 15.33
C ASP A 86 1.73 -2.85 15.68
N ARG A 87 2.04 -2.46 16.93
CA ARG A 87 3.43 -2.36 17.41
C ARG A 87 4.13 -3.71 17.48
N ARG A 88 3.40 -4.78 17.83
CA ARG A 88 3.96 -6.15 17.81
C ARG A 88 4.24 -6.60 16.39
N ARG A 89 3.32 -6.34 15.45
CA ARG A 89 3.50 -6.65 14.02
C ARG A 89 4.68 -5.89 13.43
N ASP A 90 4.80 -4.59 13.74
CA ASP A 90 5.92 -3.77 13.28
C ASP A 90 7.27 -4.29 13.80
N MET A 91 7.33 -4.71 15.07
CA MET A 91 8.54 -5.30 15.63
C MET A 91 8.87 -6.64 14.97
N ALA A 92 7.87 -7.50 14.76
CA ALA A 92 8.06 -8.79 14.09
C ALA A 92 8.56 -8.61 12.65
N ALA A 93 8.04 -7.62 11.92
CA ALA A 93 8.48 -7.27 10.58
C ALA A 93 9.95 -6.83 10.57
N ALA A 94 10.32 -5.94 11.49
CA ALA A 94 11.69 -5.45 11.61
C ALA A 94 12.68 -6.57 11.97
N MET A 95 12.30 -7.50 12.85
CA MET A 95 13.13 -8.67 13.21
C MET A 95 13.40 -9.60 12.02
N GLN A 96 12.51 -9.60 11.02
CA GLN A 96 12.65 -10.39 9.79
C GLN A 96 13.34 -9.61 8.65
N GLY A 97 13.80 -8.37 8.91
CA GLY A 97 14.52 -7.55 7.93
C GLY A 97 13.63 -6.71 7.02
N TYR A 98 12.32 -6.65 7.29
CA TYR A 98 11.41 -5.76 6.57
C TYR A 98 11.45 -4.34 7.13
N VAL A 99 11.27 -3.37 6.23
CA VAL A 99 11.00 -1.97 6.59
C VAL A 99 9.52 -1.70 6.38
N THR A 100 8.83 -1.15 7.37
CA THR A 100 7.41 -0.79 7.26
C THR A 100 7.25 0.72 7.17
N ILE A 101 6.49 1.20 6.19
CA ILE A 101 5.99 2.59 6.13
C ILE A 101 4.47 2.60 6.09
N ARG A 102 3.87 3.65 6.66
CA ARG A 102 2.41 3.79 6.81
C ARG A 102 1.93 5.16 6.32
N PRO A 103 1.88 5.41 5.00
CA PRO A 103 1.39 6.70 4.50
C PRO A 103 -0.10 6.86 4.84
N LEU A 104 -0.51 8.10 5.12
CA LEU A 104 -1.89 8.37 5.50
C LEU A 104 -2.83 8.14 4.30
N ALA A 105 -3.91 7.40 4.53
CA ALA A 105 -4.95 7.15 3.53
C ALA A 105 -5.46 8.44 2.87
N VAL A 106 -5.63 9.52 3.63
CA VAL A 106 -6.11 10.81 3.11
C VAL A 106 -5.14 11.44 2.10
N ASP A 107 -3.83 11.32 2.33
CA ASP A 107 -2.82 11.89 1.44
C ASP A 107 -2.68 11.04 0.18
N ILE A 108 -2.77 9.71 0.32
CA ILE A 108 -2.83 8.79 -0.82
C ILE A 108 -4.04 9.12 -1.72
N LEU A 109 -5.23 9.25 -1.13
CA LEU A 109 -6.48 9.52 -1.86
C LEU A 109 -6.51 10.91 -2.51
N ARG A 110 -5.87 11.91 -1.89
CA ARG A 110 -5.73 13.25 -2.46
C ARG A 110 -4.68 13.31 -3.57
N ASN A 111 -4.01 12.19 -3.87
CA ASN A 111 -2.90 12.12 -4.81
C ASN A 111 -1.82 13.15 -4.46
N ASP A 112 -1.51 13.27 -3.17
CA ASP A 112 -0.49 14.20 -2.70
C ASP A 112 0.89 13.79 -3.28
N PRO A 113 1.59 14.68 -4.00
CA PRO A 113 2.86 14.36 -4.63
C PRO A 113 3.94 13.94 -3.61
N THR A 114 3.81 14.37 -2.35
CA THR A 114 4.74 14.01 -1.28
C THR A 114 4.72 12.52 -0.95
N VAL A 115 3.57 11.82 -1.10
CA VAL A 115 3.49 10.37 -0.87
C VAL A 115 4.34 9.63 -1.90
N ARG A 116 4.14 9.95 -3.19
CA ARG A 116 4.95 9.36 -4.27
C ARG A 116 6.43 9.66 -4.08
N GLN A 117 6.77 10.90 -3.76
CA GLN A 117 8.16 11.30 -3.53
C GLN A 117 8.77 10.53 -2.35
N ALA A 118 8.05 10.43 -1.23
CA ALA A 118 8.53 9.73 -0.05
C ALA A 118 8.77 8.24 -0.33
N VAL A 119 7.83 7.56 -1.00
CA VAL A 119 8.00 6.15 -1.38
C VAL A 119 9.19 5.98 -2.32
N ALA A 120 9.34 6.83 -3.33
CA ALA A 120 10.46 6.80 -4.26
C ALA A 120 11.80 6.99 -3.52
N GLU A 121 11.87 7.95 -2.60
CA GLU A 121 13.07 8.25 -1.83
C GLU A 121 13.43 7.15 -0.83
N VAL A 122 12.44 6.55 -0.16
CA VAL A 122 12.67 5.38 0.70
C VAL A 122 13.28 4.23 -0.11
N ILE A 123 12.72 3.92 -1.28
CA ILE A 123 13.25 2.87 -2.15
C ILE A 123 14.66 3.21 -2.63
N ARG A 124 14.90 4.47 -3.03
CA ARG A 124 16.21 4.94 -3.52
C ARG A 124 17.29 4.89 -2.43
N VAL A 125 16.97 5.32 -1.21
CA VAL A 125 17.94 5.47 -0.11
C VAL A 125 18.18 4.13 0.61
N MET A 126 17.12 3.35 0.84
CA MET A 126 17.20 2.13 1.63
C MET A 126 17.37 0.88 0.76
N GLY A 127 16.80 0.84 -0.44
CA GLY A 127 16.77 -0.33 -1.32
C GLY A 127 18.12 -1.02 -1.55
N PRO A 128 19.24 -0.30 -1.76
CA PRO A 128 20.55 -0.93 -1.92
C PRO A 128 21.01 -1.77 -0.71
N ARG A 129 20.44 -1.58 0.48
CA ARG A 129 20.78 -2.32 1.70
C ARG A 129 20.03 -3.65 1.83
N PHE A 130 18.91 -3.79 1.12
CA PHE A 130 17.97 -4.90 1.28
C PHE A 130 17.78 -5.73 0.01
N ARG A 131 18.11 -5.17 -1.16
CA ARG A 131 18.23 -5.98 -2.37
C ARG A 131 19.29 -7.05 -2.13
N PRO A 132 19.01 -8.33 -2.40
CA PRO A 132 20.07 -9.33 -2.39
C PRO A 132 21.15 -8.83 -3.35
N THR A 133 22.37 -8.63 -2.85
CA THR A 133 23.53 -8.70 -3.74
C THR A 133 23.40 -10.06 -4.41
N THR A 134 23.20 -10.08 -5.72
CA THR A 134 23.20 -11.30 -6.53
C THR A 134 24.31 -12.19 -6.01
N ARG A 135 23.93 -13.29 -5.34
CA ARG A 135 24.86 -14.37 -5.05
C ARG A 135 25.13 -15.00 -6.42
N SER A 136 26.28 -14.62 -6.99
CA SER A 136 26.98 -15.20 -8.15
C SER A 136 26.14 -15.46 -9.39
#